data_AF-A0A4P8IJP0-F1
#
_entry.id   AF-A0A4P8IJP0-F1
#
_cell.length_a   1.000
_cell.length_b   1.000
_cell.length_c   1.000
_cell.angle_alpha   90.00
_cell.angle_beta   90.00
_cell.angle_gamma   90.00
#
_symmetry.space_group_name_H-M   'P 1'
#
loop_
_entity.id
_entity.type
_entity.pdbx_description
1 polymer ?
#
loop_
_entity_poly.entity_id
_entity_poly.type
_entity_poly.pdbx_seq_one_letter_code
_entity_poly.pdbx_strand_id
1 'polypeptide(L)'
;MRTLSKSKLIAFRQCPNRLWLELHRSELCEDSDATQVSFQVGHEVGEIARRLYDSKQNGVLIDAQQEGFDSAFACSRALLGTAQPIFEAGYSAGGALAFADVMLPEGTPGMRSWRMIEVKSTTRVKDYQRDDVAIQAFVARSAGVPLSSVAVAHIDSGWTYPGAQDYEGLLTEHDLTDDAFARTDEVQGWIANAHAVARQAREPDRQTGQHCLDPYECGFLGYCQSGEPQPEYPVQWLPRVGTKPLKSLIEDGFADMREVPDDLLNERQLRVKSHALSGRTFFDAAGAIADLAGHKLPAYFLDFETIQFAVPIWKGTRPYQQIPFQFSAHRLSRTGKLEHQAFLDVSGDDPSRAFAQALIAGCGECGPVFVYNAGFETTRIRELADRFPRLATSLLAIRDRIVDLLPIAQDRYYHPSQQGSWSIKRVLPAVAPDLRYDALDEVQDGGMAMRAYQEAIHPGTARARKEQIEQQLLDYCGLDTFAMVRLWQFLAGCHDLEL
;
A
#
# COMPACT_ATOMS: atom_id res chain seq x y z
N MET A 1 -6.50 -1.96 -37.64
CA MET A 1 -5.45 -1.72 -36.63
C MET A 1 -5.99 -2.25 -35.31
N ARG A 2 -5.14 -2.83 -34.44
CA ARG A 2 -5.55 -3.16 -33.06
C ARG A 2 -6.06 -1.88 -32.40
N THR A 3 -7.06 -1.96 -31.53
CA THR A 3 -7.48 -0.82 -30.68
C THR A 3 -6.85 -1.02 -29.31
N LEU A 4 -6.24 0.03 -28.74
CA LEU A 4 -5.63 -0.03 -27.41
C LEU A 4 -6.58 0.55 -26.36
N SER A 5 -6.75 -0.14 -25.24
CA SER A 5 -7.57 0.37 -24.13
C SER A 5 -6.84 1.48 -23.36
N LYS A 6 -7.60 2.29 -22.59
CA LYS A 6 -7.06 3.24 -21.59
C LYS A 6 -5.91 2.62 -20.80
N SER A 7 -6.14 1.45 -20.19
CA SER A 7 -5.13 0.77 -19.37
C SER A 7 -3.86 0.43 -20.14
N LYS A 8 -3.95 0.02 -21.42
CA LYS A 8 -2.77 -0.22 -22.28
C LYS A 8 -2.02 1.07 -22.60
N LEU A 9 -2.74 2.17 -22.86
CA LEU A 9 -2.12 3.47 -23.09
C LEU A 9 -1.40 3.98 -21.84
N ILE A 10 -1.99 3.77 -20.66
CA ILE A 10 -1.36 4.12 -19.38
C ILE A 10 -0.15 3.25 -19.08
N ALA A 11 -0.21 1.94 -19.38
CA ALA A 11 0.95 1.05 -19.30
C ALA A 11 2.10 1.57 -20.19
N PHE A 12 1.80 2.04 -21.41
CA PHE A 12 2.77 2.69 -22.29
C PHE A 12 3.33 3.99 -21.71
N ARG A 13 2.48 4.84 -21.13
CA ARG A 13 2.89 6.11 -20.51
C ARG A 13 3.88 5.88 -19.36
N GLN A 14 3.72 4.79 -18.63
CA GLN A 14 4.69 4.37 -17.62
C GLN A 14 5.96 3.78 -18.26
N CYS A 15 5.80 2.82 -19.19
CA CYS A 15 6.93 2.16 -19.84
C CYS A 15 6.53 1.52 -21.19
N PRO A 16 7.25 1.82 -22.30
CA PRO A 16 7.06 1.11 -23.57
C PRO A 16 7.21 -0.40 -23.47
N ASN A 17 8.16 -0.90 -22.67
CA ASN A 17 8.36 -2.34 -22.46
C ASN A 17 7.16 -2.97 -21.77
N ARG A 18 6.58 -2.29 -20.77
CA ARG A 18 5.36 -2.75 -20.09
C ARG A 18 4.23 -2.95 -21.10
N LEU A 19 3.94 -1.95 -21.95
CA LEU A 19 2.93 -2.12 -23.01
C LEU A 19 3.26 -3.32 -23.89
N TRP A 20 4.49 -3.43 -24.38
CA TRP A 20 4.87 -4.51 -25.29
C TRP A 20 4.69 -5.88 -24.64
N LEU A 21 5.18 -6.06 -23.41
CA LEU A 21 5.07 -7.29 -22.65
C LEU A 21 3.61 -7.65 -22.37
N GLU A 22 2.77 -6.69 -21.97
CA GLU A 22 1.36 -6.96 -21.76
C GLU A 22 0.59 -7.35 -23.05
N LEU A 23 1.13 -7.09 -24.23
CA LEU A 23 0.51 -7.42 -25.52
C LEU A 23 1.03 -8.72 -26.12
N HIS A 24 2.27 -9.10 -25.83
CA HIS A 24 3.00 -10.18 -26.49
C HIS A 24 3.48 -11.29 -25.55
N ARG A 25 3.60 -11.00 -24.25
CA ARG A 25 4.17 -11.85 -23.19
C ARG A 25 3.47 -11.65 -21.84
N SER A 26 2.13 -11.56 -21.85
CA SER A 26 1.36 -11.26 -20.63
C SER A 26 1.53 -12.31 -19.53
N GLU A 27 1.92 -13.53 -19.90
CA GLU A 27 2.22 -14.63 -18.98
C GLU A 27 3.41 -14.38 -18.06
N LEU A 28 4.25 -13.38 -18.35
CA LEU A 28 5.40 -12.99 -17.53
C LEU A 28 5.05 -11.97 -16.44
N CYS A 29 3.78 -11.56 -16.34
CA CYS A 29 3.34 -10.58 -15.36
C CYS A 29 3.15 -11.24 -13.99
N GLU A 30 3.87 -10.74 -13.00
CA GLU A 30 3.74 -11.11 -11.59
C GLU A 30 3.11 -9.92 -10.84
N ASP A 31 1.78 -9.90 -10.77
CA ASP A 31 1.08 -8.87 -9.99
C ASP A 31 1.28 -9.13 -8.50
N SER A 32 1.79 -8.11 -7.78
CA SER A 32 1.90 -8.17 -6.33
C SER A 32 0.51 -8.19 -5.67
N ASP A 33 0.41 -8.82 -4.50
CA ASP A 33 -0.85 -8.87 -3.74
C ASP A 33 -1.42 -7.46 -3.47
N ALA A 34 -0.54 -6.48 -3.28
CA ALA A 34 -0.92 -5.08 -3.10
C ALA A 34 -1.70 -4.52 -4.31
N THR A 35 -1.31 -4.90 -5.53
CA THR A 35 -1.99 -4.53 -6.77
C THR A 35 -3.40 -5.13 -6.82
N GLN A 36 -3.56 -6.40 -6.47
CA GLN A 36 -4.87 -7.06 -6.43
C GLN A 36 -5.82 -6.39 -5.43
N VAL A 37 -5.34 -6.08 -4.23
CA VAL A 37 -6.12 -5.34 -3.22
C VAL A 37 -6.54 -3.97 -3.74
N SER A 38 -5.65 -3.26 -4.45
CA SER A 38 -5.98 -1.95 -5.03
C SER A 38 -7.12 -2.02 -6.04
N PHE A 39 -7.20 -3.10 -6.83
CA PHE A 39 -8.31 -3.34 -7.75
C PHE A 39 -9.62 -3.58 -7.01
N GLN A 40 -9.62 -4.44 -5.99
CA GLN A 40 -10.83 -4.73 -5.21
C GLN A 40 -11.38 -3.45 -4.55
N VAL A 41 -10.50 -2.64 -3.97
CA VAL A 41 -10.84 -1.32 -3.42
C VAL A 41 -11.41 -0.40 -4.50
N GLY A 42 -10.84 -0.39 -5.71
CA GLY A 42 -11.36 0.36 -6.84
C GLY A 42 -12.80 -0.02 -7.20
N HIS A 43 -13.12 -1.31 -7.23
CA HIS A 43 -14.48 -1.79 -7.52
C HIS A 43 -15.46 -1.38 -6.42
N GLU A 44 -15.07 -1.50 -5.14
CA GLU A 44 -15.91 -1.06 -4.02
C GLU A 44 -16.25 0.44 -4.09
N VAL A 45 -15.25 1.27 -4.39
CA VAL A 45 -15.44 2.71 -4.57
C VAL A 45 -16.30 3.02 -5.79
N GLY A 46 -16.14 2.29 -6.90
CA GLY A 46 -16.98 2.41 -8.09
C GLY A 46 -18.45 2.09 -7.79
N GLU A 47 -18.73 1.04 -7.02
CA GLU A 47 -20.07 0.67 -6.58
C GLU A 47 -20.73 1.72 -5.67
N ILE A 48 -19.93 2.36 -4.80
CA ILE A 48 -20.40 3.50 -3.98
C ILE A 48 -20.69 4.70 -4.87
N ALA A 49 -19.77 5.04 -5.78
CA ALA A 49 -19.94 6.15 -6.71
C ALA A 49 -21.22 5.98 -7.53
N ARG A 50 -21.50 4.78 -8.05
CA ARG A 50 -22.74 4.48 -8.77
C ARG A 50 -23.98 4.83 -7.95
N ARG A 51 -24.01 4.43 -6.67
CA ARG A 51 -25.13 4.75 -5.77
C ARG A 51 -25.27 6.25 -5.50
N LEU A 52 -24.15 6.96 -5.33
CA LEU A 52 -24.16 8.41 -5.08
C LEU A 52 -24.62 9.20 -6.31
N TYR A 53 -24.19 8.78 -7.50
CA TYR A 53 -24.53 9.45 -8.76
C TYR A 53 -25.89 9.03 -9.33
N ASP A 54 -26.44 7.88 -8.92
CA ASP A 54 -27.79 7.43 -9.29
C ASP A 54 -28.86 7.74 -8.23
N SER A 55 -28.93 9.00 -7.79
CA SER A 55 -29.91 9.45 -6.77
C SER A 55 -31.38 9.17 -7.14
N LYS A 56 -31.70 9.01 -8.42
CA LYS A 56 -33.05 8.73 -8.93
C LYS A 56 -33.29 7.25 -9.24
N GLN A 57 -32.29 6.38 -9.04
CA GLN A 57 -32.34 4.95 -9.31
C GLN A 57 -32.85 4.63 -10.72
N ASN A 58 -32.37 5.40 -11.70
CA ASN A 58 -32.77 5.29 -13.09
C ASN A 58 -31.58 5.22 -14.06
N GLY A 59 -30.35 5.12 -13.54
CA GLY A 59 -29.15 4.95 -14.34
C GLY A 59 -29.02 3.55 -14.94
N VAL A 60 -28.15 3.43 -15.94
CA VAL A 60 -27.89 2.17 -16.65
C VAL A 60 -26.41 1.81 -16.51
N LEU A 61 -26.11 0.65 -15.94
CA LEU A 61 -24.77 0.06 -15.93
C LEU A 61 -24.57 -0.78 -17.18
N ILE A 62 -23.45 -0.59 -17.87
CA ILE A 62 -23.07 -1.37 -19.04
C ILE A 62 -21.98 -2.35 -18.64
N ASP A 63 -22.23 -3.65 -18.81
CA ASP A 63 -21.24 -4.69 -18.53
C ASP A 63 -20.55 -5.16 -19.83
N ALA A 64 -19.40 -4.56 -20.12
CA ALA A 64 -18.65 -4.87 -21.32
C ALA A 64 -18.02 -6.27 -21.30
N GLN A 65 -17.80 -6.85 -20.11
CA GLN A 65 -17.24 -8.21 -19.98
C GLN A 65 -18.28 -9.26 -20.32
N GLN A 66 -19.53 -9.05 -19.89
CA GLN A 66 -20.64 -9.95 -20.18
C GLN A 66 -21.19 -9.77 -21.60
N GLU A 67 -21.33 -8.53 -22.08
CA GLU A 67 -22.01 -8.22 -23.34
C GLU A 67 -21.06 -8.13 -24.55
N GLY A 68 -19.76 -7.98 -24.30
CA GLY A 68 -18.74 -7.71 -25.32
C GLY A 68 -18.67 -6.24 -25.72
N PHE A 69 -17.48 -5.82 -26.17
CA PHE A 69 -17.17 -4.40 -26.41
C PHE A 69 -18.05 -3.74 -27.47
N ASP A 70 -18.36 -4.41 -28.58
CA ASP A 70 -19.18 -3.81 -29.63
C ASP A 70 -20.63 -3.55 -29.17
N SER A 71 -21.19 -4.44 -28.35
CA SER A 71 -22.50 -4.26 -27.72
C SER A 71 -22.46 -3.09 -26.75
N ALA A 72 -21.45 -3.05 -25.87
CA ALA A 72 -21.27 -1.98 -24.90
C ALA A 72 -21.16 -0.60 -25.57
N PHE A 73 -20.43 -0.48 -26.69
CA PHE A 73 -20.31 0.77 -27.45
C PHE A 73 -21.63 1.17 -28.11
N ALA A 74 -22.37 0.21 -28.67
CA ALA A 74 -23.68 0.47 -29.26
C ALA A 74 -24.71 0.93 -28.21
N CYS A 75 -24.73 0.26 -27.06
CA CYS A 75 -25.56 0.60 -25.91
C CYS A 75 -25.24 2.00 -25.38
N SER A 76 -23.95 2.29 -25.15
CA SER A 76 -23.48 3.61 -24.70
C SER A 76 -23.96 4.71 -25.63
N ARG A 77 -23.82 4.53 -26.95
CA ARG A 77 -24.27 5.51 -27.95
C ARG A 77 -25.78 5.71 -27.96
N ALA A 78 -26.56 4.64 -27.80
CA ALA A 78 -28.02 4.74 -27.74
C ALA A 78 -28.47 5.53 -26.50
N LEU A 79 -27.83 5.28 -25.34
CA LEU A 79 -28.14 5.94 -24.07
C LEU A 79 -27.78 7.42 -24.06
N LEU A 80 -26.87 7.90 -24.94
CA LEU A 80 -26.64 9.35 -25.11
C LEU A 80 -27.93 10.11 -25.51
N GLY A 81 -28.90 9.41 -26.11
CA GLY A 81 -30.23 9.92 -26.46
C GLY A 81 -31.21 9.98 -25.28
N THR A 82 -30.89 9.46 -24.10
CA THR A 82 -31.75 9.46 -22.90
C THR A 82 -31.27 10.46 -21.84
N ALA A 83 -32.10 10.72 -20.82
CA ALA A 83 -31.78 11.59 -19.69
C ALA A 83 -31.38 10.78 -18.44
N GLN A 84 -30.80 9.59 -18.63
CA GLN A 84 -30.38 8.69 -17.56
C GLN A 84 -28.87 8.77 -17.37
N PRO A 85 -28.37 8.69 -16.12
CA PRO A 85 -26.96 8.39 -15.88
C PRO A 85 -26.54 7.10 -16.60
N ILE A 86 -25.30 7.07 -17.10
CA ILE A 86 -24.70 5.86 -17.67
C ILE A 86 -23.46 5.53 -16.85
N PHE A 87 -23.33 4.28 -16.42
CA PHE A 87 -22.17 3.78 -15.71
C PHE A 87 -21.39 2.82 -16.61
N GLU A 88 -20.06 2.90 -16.55
CA GLU A 88 -19.16 2.13 -17.42
C GLU A 88 -19.44 2.35 -18.92
N ALA A 89 -19.64 3.61 -19.33
CA ALA A 89 -19.96 3.96 -20.71
C ALA A 89 -18.74 3.78 -21.62
N GLY A 90 -18.83 2.85 -22.58
CA GLY A 90 -17.75 2.48 -23.48
C GLY A 90 -17.73 3.28 -24.78
N TYR A 91 -16.53 3.71 -25.19
CA TYR A 91 -16.29 4.39 -26.46
C TYR A 91 -15.03 3.85 -27.16
N SER A 92 -15.03 3.89 -28.49
CA SER A 92 -13.90 3.49 -29.33
C SER A 92 -13.77 4.47 -30.50
N ALA A 93 -12.65 5.19 -30.55
CA ALA A 93 -12.35 6.18 -31.58
C ALA A 93 -10.85 6.52 -31.59
N GLY A 94 -10.33 7.03 -32.72
CA GLY A 94 -8.95 7.50 -32.81
C GLY A 94 -7.87 6.42 -32.58
N GLY A 95 -8.22 5.13 -32.73
CA GLY A 95 -7.31 4.01 -32.47
C GLY A 95 -7.21 3.59 -31.00
N ALA A 96 -8.05 4.13 -30.13
CA ALA A 96 -8.13 3.81 -28.71
C ALA A 96 -9.57 3.47 -28.28
N LEU A 97 -9.70 2.79 -27.15
CA LEU A 97 -10.98 2.56 -26.49
C LEU A 97 -10.88 2.89 -25.00
N ALA A 98 -11.98 3.37 -24.43
CA ALA A 98 -12.06 3.70 -23.02
C ALA A 98 -13.48 3.54 -22.50
N PHE A 99 -13.60 3.23 -21.22
CA PHE A 99 -14.86 3.19 -20.48
C PHE A 99 -14.82 4.33 -19.47
N ALA A 100 -15.88 5.13 -19.43
CA ALA A 100 -16.07 6.19 -18.44
C ALA A 100 -16.90 5.64 -17.28
N ASP A 101 -16.38 5.77 -16.06
CA ASP A 101 -17.02 5.21 -14.86
C ASP A 101 -18.43 5.79 -14.67
N VAL A 102 -18.57 7.12 -14.84
CA VAL A 102 -19.87 7.81 -14.73
C VAL A 102 -20.03 8.85 -15.85
N MET A 103 -21.20 8.82 -16.48
CA MET A 103 -21.66 9.79 -17.47
C MET A 103 -22.99 10.37 -17.00
N LEU A 104 -23.03 11.68 -16.74
CA LEU A 104 -24.22 12.39 -16.29
C LEU A 104 -24.79 13.28 -17.40
N PRO A 105 -26.09 13.16 -17.73
CA PRO A 105 -26.71 13.99 -18.74
C PRO A 105 -26.95 15.41 -18.21
N GLU A 106 -26.57 16.39 -19.02
CA GLU A 106 -26.79 17.82 -18.75
C GLU A 106 -27.60 18.47 -19.87
N GLY A 107 -28.19 19.63 -19.58
CA GLY A 107 -28.97 20.41 -20.54
C GLY A 107 -30.40 19.89 -20.75
N THR A 108 -31.06 20.42 -21.78
CA THR A 108 -32.47 20.14 -22.10
C THR A 108 -32.60 19.08 -23.20
N PRO A 109 -33.77 18.42 -23.32
CA PRO A 109 -34.05 17.56 -24.48
C PRO A 109 -33.78 18.29 -25.80
N GLY A 110 -32.93 17.72 -26.66
CA GLY A 110 -32.52 18.30 -27.95
C GLY A 110 -31.22 19.13 -27.94
N MET A 111 -30.72 19.53 -26.77
CA MET A 111 -29.41 20.18 -26.57
C MET A 111 -28.67 19.50 -25.41
N ARG A 112 -28.63 18.16 -25.43
CA ARG A 112 -28.02 17.38 -24.36
C ARG A 112 -26.50 17.41 -24.47
N SER A 113 -25.85 17.77 -23.38
CA SER A 113 -24.42 17.59 -23.18
C SER A 113 -24.18 16.54 -22.10
N TRP A 114 -22.94 16.11 -21.96
CA TRP A 114 -22.57 15.07 -21.02
C TRP A 114 -21.40 15.49 -20.16
N ARG A 115 -21.54 15.25 -18.85
CA ARG A 115 -20.47 15.36 -17.89
C ARG A 115 -19.88 13.99 -17.64
N MET A 116 -18.57 13.86 -17.80
CA MET A 116 -17.84 12.60 -17.61
C MET A 116 -17.05 12.65 -16.30
N ILE A 117 -17.11 11.58 -15.51
CA ILE A 117 -16.41 11.52 -14.21
C ILE A 117 -15.65 10.19 -14.14
N GLU A 118 -14.34 10.29 -13.89
CA GLU A 118 -13.48 9.15 -13.54
C GLU A 118 -13.40 9.05 -12.01
N VAL A 119 -13.70 7.88 -11.46
CA VAL A 119 -13.76 7.61 -10.03
C VAL A 119 -12.45 6.97 -9.58
N LYS A 120 -11.81 7.53 -8.56
CA LYS A 120 -10.55 7.03 -8.00
C LYS A 120 -10.67 6.79 -6.50
N SER A 121 -10.06 5.71 -6.03
CA SER A 121 -9.91 5.42 -4.60
C SER A 121 -8.84 6.30 -3.93
N THR A 122 -8.09 7.12 -4.66
CA THR A 122 -7.12 8.03 -4.07
C THR A 122 -7.78 9.15 -3.26
N THR A 123 -7.02 9.80 -2.37
CA THR A 123 -7.50 10.92 -1.54
C THR A 123 -7.23 12.31 -2.14
N ARG A 124 -6.58 12.35 -3.30
CA ARG A 124 -6.29 13.54 -4.09
C ARG A 124 -6.04 13.15 -5.53
N VAL A 125 -6.19 14.09 -6.44
CA VAL A 125 -5.80 13.91 -7.84
C VAL A 125 -4.27 13.75 -7.95
N LYS A 126 -3.83 12.75 -8.71
CA LYS A 126 -2.42 12.51 -9.06
C LYS A 126 -2.18 12.79 -10.55
N ASP A 127 -0.95 13.11 -10.92
CA ASP A 127 -0.62 13.54 -12.29
C ASP A 127 -0.96 12.48 -13.35
N TYR A 128 -0.70 11.20 -13.09
CA TYR A 128 -1.08 10.14 -14.05
C TYR A 128 -2.60 10.04 -14.27
N GLN A 129 -3.41 10.49 -13.31
CA GLN A 129 -4.88 10.48 -13.47
C GLN A 129 -5.32 11.58 -14.44
N ARG A 130 -4.52 12.64 -14.61
CA ARG A 130 -4.75 13.62 -15.69
C ARG A 130 -4.54 13.00 -17.06
N ASP A 131 -3.57 12.09 -17.18
CA ASP A 131 -3.36 11.31 -18.42
C ASP A 131 -4.55 10.36 -18.66
N ASP A 132 -5.05 9.66 -17.63
CA ASP A 132 -6.26 8.81 -17.72
C ASP A 132 -7.44 9.57 -18.32
N VAL A 133 -7.73 10.73 -17.72
CA VAL A 133 -8.88 11.56 -18.08
C VAL A 133 -8.71 12.22 -19.45
N ALA A 134 -7.50 12.66 -19.80
CA ALA A 134 -7.21 13.20 -21.14
C ALA A 134 -7.46 12.14 -22.23
N ILE A 135 -7.04 10.89 -22.00
CA ILE A 135 -7.28 9.78 -22.92
C ILE A 135 -8.78 9.50 -23.06
N GLN A 136 -9.52 9.40 -21.95
CA GLN A 136 -10.97 9.17 -21.99
C GLN A 136 -11.71 10.30 -22.70
N ALA A 137 -11.38 11.55 -22.39
CA ALA A 137 -12.01 12.72 -22.98
C ALA A 137 -11.77 12.78 -24.49
N PHE A 138 -10.55 12.49 -24.92
CA PHE A 138 -10.19 12.39 -26.33
C PHE A 138 -11.00 11.31 -27.05
N VAL A 139 -11.07 10.09 -26.49
CA VAL A 139 -11.81 8.97 -27.09
C VAL A 139 -13.31 9.29 -27.17
N ALA A 140 -13.92 9.79 -26.09
CA ALA A 140 -15.34 10.14 -26.06
C ALA A 140 -15.68 11.26 -27.06
N ARG A 141 -14.92 12.36 -27.09
CA ARG A 141 -15.14 13.45 -28.06
C ARG A 141 -14.94 12.99 -29.49
N SER A 142 -13.92 12.17 -29.74
CA SER A 142 -13.65 11.59 -31.06
C SER A 142 -14.74 10.60 -31.51
N ALA A 143 -15.44 9.97 -30.56
CA ALA A 143 -16.62 9.13 -30.80
C ALA A 143 -17.92 9.94 -31.02
N GLY A 144 -17.84 11.28 -30.95
CA GLY A 144 -18.98 12.18 -31.17
C GLY A 144 -19.81 12.49 -29.91
N VAL A 145 -19.31 12.18 -28.72
CA VAL A 145 -19.99 12.53 -27.47
C VAL A 145 -19.90 14.05 -27.23
N PRO A 146 -21.03 14.77 -27.03
CA PRO A 146 -21.01 16.19 -26.73
C PRO A 146 -20.66 16.42 -25.26
N LEU A 147 -19.38 16.22 -24.90
CA LEU A 147 -18.88 16.45 -23.54
C LEU A 147 -18.88 17.95 -23.20
N SER A 148 -19.52 18.31 -22.10
CA SER A 148 -19.50 19.66 -21.52
C SER A 148 -18.39 19.83 -20.49
N SER A 149 -18.17 18.79 -19.66
CA SER A 149 -17.17 18.82 -18.60
C SER A 149 -16.61 17.43 -18.30
N VAL A 150 -15.42 17.41 -17.70
CA VAL A 150 -14.75 16.20 -17.27
C VAL A 150 -14.13 16.41 -15.89
N ALA A 151 -14.33 15.46 -14.98
CA ALA A 151 -13.81 15.54 -13.62
C ALA A 151 -13.22 14.22 -13.15
N VAL A 152 -12.37 14.30 -12.12
CA VAL A 152 -11.99 13.14 -11.29
C VAL A 152 -12.73 13.24 -9.97
N ALA A 153 -13.50 12.21 -9.62
CA ALA A 153 -14.02 12.03 -8.28
C ALA A 153 -13.02 11.20 -7.47
N HIS A 154 -12.65 11.68 -6.29
CA HIS A 154 -11.73 11.00 -5.39
C HIS A 154 -12.26 11.01 -3.96
N ILE A 155 -11.74 10.12 -3.11
CA ILE A 155 -12.19 10.03 -1.72
C ILE A 155 -11.79 11.30 -0.94
N ASP A 156 -12.71 11.85 -0.16
CA ASP A 156 -12.41 12.87 0.85
C ASP A 156 -11.91 12.19 2.13
N SER A 157 -10.61 12.30 2.43
CA SER A 157 -10.02 11.74 3.64
C SER A 157 -10.40 12.48 4.93
N GLY A 158 -10.99 13.67 4.82
CA GLY A 158 -11.57 14.41 5.94
C GLY A 158 -12.98 13.95 6.30
N TRP A 159 -13.67 13.28 5.39
CA TRP A 159 -15.02 12.79 5.60
C TRP A 159 -15.07 11.70 6.68
N THR A 160 -16.08 11.76 7.55
CA THR A 160 -16.28 10.81 8.65
C THR A 160 -17.59 10.07 8.43
N TYR A 161 -17.53 8.74 8.43
CA TYR A 161 -18.67 7.90 8.11
C TYR A 161 -19.79 8.04 9.18
N PRO A 162 -20.99 8.51 8.81
CA PRO A 162 -22.11 8.66 9.76
C PRO A 162 -22.73 7.33 10.20
N GLY A 163 -22.47 6.23 9.48
CA GLY A 163 -23.06 4.92 9.69
C GLY A 163 -24.24 4.65 8.75
N ALA A 164 -24.95 3.53 8.97
CA ALA A 164 -26.19 3.17 8.26
C ALA A 164 -26.08 3.07 6.72
N GLN A 165 -24.88 2.76 6.20
CA GLN A 165 -24.55 2.70 4.76
C GLN A 165 -24.77 4.03 4.03
N ASP A 166 -24.76 5.15 4.76
CA ASP A 166 -24.80 6.49 4.18
C ASP A 166 -23.38 6.96 3.85
N TYR A 167 -23.11 7.07 2.55
CA TYR A 167 -21.82 7.49 1.99
C TYR A 167 -21.91 8.87 1.33
N GLU A 168 -22.97 9.63 1.58
CA GLU A 168 -23.10 10.99 1.06
C GLU A 168 -21.92 11.86 1.53
N GLY A 169 -21.23 12.49 0.58
CA GLY A 169 -20.03 13.29 0.83
C GLY A 169 -18.71 12.51 0.88
N LEU A 170 -18.70 11.18 0.69
CA LEU A 170 -17.46 10.40 0.62
C LEU A 170 -16.56 10.83 -0.53
N LEU A 171 -17.16 11.18 -1.68
CA LEU A 171 -16.43 11.57 -2.88
C LEU A 171 -16.45 13.08 -3.05
N THR A 172 -15.29 13.64 -3.41
CA THR A 172 -15.13 15.02 -3.83
C THR A 172 -14.64 15.06 -5.27
N GLU A 173 -15.09 16.07 -6.02
CA GLU A 173 -14.84 16.17 -7.45
C GLU A 173 -13.83 17.28 -7.74
N HIS A 174 -12.88 16.98 -8.61
CA HIS A 174 -11.94 17.94 -9.16
C HIS A 174 -12.17 18.08 -10.66
N ASP A 175 -12.60 19.27 -11.10
CA ASP A 175 -12.75 19.57 -12.52
C ASP A 175 -11.39 19.55 -13.22
N LEU A 176 -11.32 18.86 -14.36
CA LEU A 176 -10.14 18.77 -15.22
C LEU A 176 -10.51 19.06 -16.68
N THR A 177 -11.60 19.80 -16.91
CA THR A 177 -12.18 20.00 -18.25
C THR A 177 -11.20 20.68 -19.19
N ASP A 178 -10.65 21.84 -18.78
CA ASP A 178 -9.73 22.62 -19.61
C ASP A 178 -8.41 21.86 -19.85
N ASP A 179 -7.87 21.22 -18.82
CA ASP A 179 -6.65 20.40 -18.88
C ASP A 179 -6.82 19.22 -19.85
N ALA A 180 -7.90 18.43 -19.69
CA ALA A 180 -8.17 17.29 -20.55
C ALA A 180 -8.42 17.71 -22.01
N PHE A 181 -9.14 18.81 -22.25
CA PHE A 181 -9.47 19.26 -23.60
C PHE A 181 -8.26 19.86 -24.33
N ALA A 182 -7.37 20.55 -23.62
CA ALA A 182 -6.15 21.14 -24.18
C ALA A 182 -5.14 20.09 -24.68
N ARG A 183 -5.18 18.86 -24.12
CA ARG A 183 -4.17 17.81 -24.37
C ARG A 183 -4.50 16.89 -25.55
N THR A 184 -5.41 17.30 -26.42
CA THR A 184 -5.87 16.50 -27.58
C THR A 184 -4.70 16.02 -28.46
N ASP A 185 -3.77 16.92 -28.81
CA ASP A 185 -2.65 16.59 -29.69
C ASP A 185 -1.62 15.67 -28.99
N GLU A 186 -1.40 15.86 -27.68
CA GLU A 186 -0.55 14.97 -26.88
C GLU A 186 -1.09 13.55 -26.88
N VAL A 187 -2.39 13.38 -26.62
CA VAL A 187 -3.05 12.08 -26.59
C VAL A 187 -2.97 11.38 -27.94
N GLN A 188 -3.15 12.11 -29.05
CA GLN A 188 -2.95 11.55 -30.39
C GLN A 188 -1.52 11.03 -30.59
N GLY A 189 -0.52 11.79 -30.14
CA GLY A 189 0.88 11.38 -30.14
C GLY A 189 1.13 10.12 -29.31
N TRP A 190 0.57 10.04 -28.11
CA TRP A 190 0.69 8.84 -27.26
C TRP A 190 0.07 7.62 -27.91
N ILE A 191 -1.14 7.74 -28.47
CA ILE A 191 -1.82 6.64 -29.16
C ILE A 191 -0.99 6.17 -30.36
N ALA A 192 -0.48 7.09 -31.18
CA ALA A 192 0.35 6.77 -32.34
C ALA A 192 1.63 6.03 -31.91
N ASN A 193 2.33 6.52 -30.89
CA ASN A 193 3.55 5.89 -30.38
C ASN A 193 3.29 4.53 -29.73
N ALA A 194 2.20 4.39 -28.98
CA ALA A 194 1.77 3.13 -28.40
C ALA A 194 1.48 2.08 -29.50
N HIS A 195 0.82 2.48 -30.59
CA HIS A 195 0.63 1.61 -31.76
C HIS A 195 1.94 1.24 -32.45
N ALA A 196 2.90 2.16 -32.51
CA ALA A 196 4.22 1.86 -33.07
C ALA A 196 4.93 0.79 -32.23
N VAL A 197 4.94 0.94 -30.90
CA VAL A 197 5.49 -0.05 -29.95
C VAL A 197 4.76 -1.38 -30.07
N ALA A 198 3.43 -1.39 -30.09
CA ALA A 198 2.63 -2.60 -30.20
C ALA A 198 2.94 -3.45 -31.46
N ARG A 199 3.43 -2.81 -32.53
CA ARG A 199 3.80 -3.46 -33.81
C ARG A 199 5.26 -3.91 -33.86
N GLN A 200 6.09 -3.56 -32.88
CA GLN A 200 7.49 -3.97 -32.88
C GLN A 200 7.58 -5.50 -32.72
N ALA A 201 8.43 -6.12 -33.54
CA ALA A 201 8.67 -7.56 -33.49
C ALA A 201 9.51 -7.99 -32.27
N ARG A 202 10.24 -7.05 -31.67
CA ARG A 202 11.07 -7.26 -30.49
C ARG A 202 10.65 -6.29 -29.40
N GLU A 203 10.91 -6.69 -28.16
CA GLU A 203 10.76 -5.84 -26.99
C GLU A 203 11.64 -4.57 -27.14
N PRO A 204 11.14 -3.38 -26.75
CA PRO A 204 11.96 -2.18 -26.73
C PRO A 204 13.13 -2.31 -25.75
N ASP A 205 14.27 -1.70 -26.05
CA ASP A 205 15.43 -1.71 -25.18
C ASP A 205 15.32 -0.59 -24.12
N ARG A 206 15.09 -0.98 -22.86
CA ARG A 206 14.97 -0.06 -21.73
C ARG A 206 15.34 -0.78 -20.43
N GLN A 207 16.30 -0.22 -19.72
CA GLN A 207 16.71 -0.70 -18.39
C GLN A 207 15.66 -0.36 -17.32
N THR A 208 15.64 -1.13 -16.25
CA THR A 208 14.81 -0.91 -15.08
C THR A 208 15.22 0.36 -14.34
N GLY A 209 14.27 0.95 -13.62
CA GLY A 209 14.51 2.19 -12.89
C GLY A 209 13.25 2.71 -12.20
N GLN A 210 13.22 3.99 -11.86
CA GLN A 210 12.14 4.56 -11.04
C GLN A 210 10.75 4.41 -11.68
N HIS A 211 10.68 4.45 -13.01
CA HIS A 211 9.43 4.24 -13.76
C HIS A 211 8.83 2.83 -13.59
N CYS A 212 9.58 1.86 -13.07
CA CYS A 212 9.05 0.54 -12.72
C CYS A 212 8.27 0.54 -11.41
N LEU A 213 8.39 1.59 -10.59
CA LEU A 213 7.74 1.71 -9.28
C LEU A 213 6.75 2.88 -9.22
N ASP A 214 6.84 3.82 -10.16
CA ASP A 214 5.99 5.01 -10.25
C ASP A 214 5.30 5.08 -11.62
N PRO A 215 3.97 5.30 -11.70
CA PRO A 215 3.03 5.51 -10.59
C PRO A 215 2.59 4.24 -9.85
N TYR A 216 2.90 3.07 -10.41
CA TYR A 216 2.57 1.76 -9.85
C TYR A 216 3.77 0.82 -9.97
N GLU A 217 3.87 -0.15 -9.07
CA GLU A 217 4.78 -1.27 -9.23
C GLU A 217 4.44 -2.04 -10.52
N CYS A 218 5.44 -2.23 -11.37
CA CYS A 218 5.30 -2.94 -12.63
C CYS A 218 5.41 -4.44 -12.39
N GLY A 219 4.37 -5.22 -12.74
CA GLY A 219 4.40 -6.68 -12.62
C GLY A 219 5.43 -7.40 -13.50
N PHE A 220 6.11 -6.69 -14.41
CA PHE A 220 7.22 -7.22 -15.20
C PHE A 220 8.60 -6.87 -14.63
N LEU A 221 8.68 -6.21 -13.47
CA LEU A 221 9.95 -5.77 -12.90
C LEU A 221 10.93 -6.93 -12.70
N GLY A 222 10.46 -8.05 -12.13
CA GLY A 222 11.29 -9.24 -11.94
C GLY A 222 11.83 -9.80 -13.25
N TYR A 223 10.99 -9.87 -14.29
CA TYR A 223 11.40 -10.28 -15.64
C TYR A 223 12.47 -9.34 -16.21
N CYS A 224 12.22 -8.03 -16.23
CA CYS A 224 13.15 -7.06 -16.80
C CYS A 224 14.49 -7.08 -16.04
N GLN A 225 14.46 -7.14 -14.70
CA GLN A 225 15.67 -7.23 -13.86
C GLN A 225 16.46 -8.51 -14.12
N SER A 226 15.81 -9.64 -14.40
CA SER A 226 16.49 -10.91 -14.69
C SER A 226 17.38 -10.84 -15.94
N GLY A 227 17.08 -9.93 -16.87
CA GLY A 227 17.89 -9.65 -18.05
C GLY A 227 19.06 -8.70 -17.80
N GLU A 228 19.16 -8.08 -16.63
CA GLU A 228 20.19 -7.09 -16.29
C GLU A 228 21.36 -7.72 -15.51
N PRO A 229 22.59 -7.18 -15.67
CA PRO A 229 23.72 -7.59 -14.86
C PRO A 229 23.39 -7.44 -13.36
N GLN A 230 23.47 -8.54 -12.61
CA GLN A 230 23.22 -8.52 -11.17
C GLN A 230 24.51 -8.12 -10.44
N PRO A 231 24.56 -6.92 -9.80
CA PRO A 231 25.70 -6.55 -8.99
C PRO A 231 25.82 -7.48 -7.78
N GLU A 232 27.05 -7.81 -7.39
CA GLU A 232 27.31 -8.67 -6.23
C GLU A 232 26.95 -7.94 -4.93
N TYR A 233 27.17 -6.62 -4.91
CA TYR A 233 26.82 -5.73 -3.80
C TYR A 233 25.94 -4.58 -4.33
N PRO A 234 24.64 -4.80 -4.55
CA PRO A 234 23.74 -3.80 -5.12
C PRO A 234 23.73 -2.48 -4.32
N VAL A 235 23.79 -1.33 -5.01
CA VAL A 235 23.67 0.00 -4.39
C VAL A 235 22.36 0.21 -3.62
N GLN A 236 21.32 -0.59 -3.92
CA GLN A 236 20.02 -0.60 -3.23
C GLN A 236 20.15 -1.04 -1.75
N TRP A 237 21.23 -1.70 -1.36
CA TRP A 237 21.51 -2.00 0.05
C TRP A 237 21.98 -0.74 0.81
N LEU A 238 22.35 0.36 0.14
CA LEU A 238 22.70 1.59 0.87
C LEU A 238 21.42 2.25 1.41
N PRO A 239 21.25 2.36 2.74
CA PRO A 239 20.02 2.91 3.31
C PRO A 239 19.93 4.41 3.04
N ARG A 240 18.70 4.88 2.74
CA ARG A 240 18.35 6.31 2.65
C ARG A 240 19.29 7.13 1.76
N VAL A 241 19.41 6.76 0.48
CA VAL A 241 20.17 7.53 -0.52
C VAL A 241 19.54 8.92 -0.72
N GLY A 242 20.03 9.91 0.04
CA GLY A 242 19.48 11.26 0.06
C GLY A 242 20.34 12.31 -0.64
N THR A 243 21.65 12.08 -0.75
CA THR A 243 22.62 13.06 -1.26
C THR A 243 22.59 13.11 -2.79
N LYS A 244 22.55 14.33 -3.36
CA LYS A 244 22.56 14.52 -4.83
C LYS A 244 23.71 13.80 -5.54
N PRO A 245 24.97 13.83 -5.07
CA PRO A 245 26.07 13.14 -5.74
C PRO A 245 25.86 11.62 -5.83
N LEU A 246 25.45 10.97 -4.73
CA LEU A 246 25.17 9.53 -4.71
C LEU A 246 23.99 9.17 -5.62
N LYS A 247 22.96 10.02 -5.69
CA LYS A 247 21.84 9.82 -6.63
C LYS A 247 22.29 9.89 -8.08
N SER A 248 23.05 10.92 -8.45
CA SER A 248 23.62 11.04 -9.80
C SER A 248 24.48 9.84 -10.16
N LEU A 249 25.31 9.35 -9.25
CA LEU A 249 26.15 8.19 -9.51
C LEU A 249 25.31 6.94 -9.82
N ILE A 250 24.23 6.70 -9.08
CA ILE A 250 23.32 5.58 -9.35
C ILE A 250 22.57 5.78 -10.68
N GLU A 251 22.13 7.01 -10.97
CA GLU A 251 21.48 7.38 -12.22
C GLU A 251 22.41 7.24 -13.44
N ASP A 252 23.73 7.42 -13.26
CA ASP A 252 24.76 7.22 -14.27
C ASP A 252 25.09 5.73 -14.53
N GLY A 253 24.37 4.81 -13.88
CA GLY A 253 24.45 3.37 -14.13
C GLY A 253 25.36 2.57 -13.20
N PHE A 254 25.88 3.18 -12.13
CA PHE A 254 26.66 2.46 -11.12
C PHE A 254 25.73 1.63 -10.23
N ALA A 255 25.73 0.32 -10.47
CA ALA A 255 24.84 -0.62 -9.80
C ALA A 255 25.49 -1.31 -8.58
N ASP A 256 26.83 -1.29 -8.46
CA ASP A 256 27.57 -1.99 -7.41
C ASP A 256 28.21 -1.01 -6.41
N MET A 257 27.96 -1.21 -5.11
CA MET A 257 28.43 -0.32 -4.05
C MET A 257 29.96 -0.29 -3.90
N ARG A 258 30.69 -1.27 -4.47
CA ARG A 258 32.16 -1.25 -4.52
C ARG A 258 32.67 -0.02 -5.27
N GLU A 259 31.92 0.43 -6.25
CA GLU A 259 32.26 1.54 -7.13
C GLU A 259 31.89 2.91 -6.54
N VAL A 260 31.13 2.93 -5.44
CA VAL A 260 30.70 4.16 -4.76
C VAL A 260 31.84 4.69 -3.88
N PRO A 261 32.34 5.92 -4.08
CA PRO A 261 33.36 6.51 -3.21
C PRO A 261 32.89 6.70 -1.77
N ASP A 262 33.78 6.40 -0.81
CA ASP A 262 33.46 6.42 0.63
C ASP A 262 33.11 7.82 1.15
N ASP A 263 33.68 8.88 0.58
CA ASP A 263 33.41 10.28 0.94
C ASP A 263 31.98 10.74 0.57
N LEU A 264 31.28 9.98 -0.28
CA LEU A 264 29.88 10.21 -0.59
C LEU A 264 28.92 9.52 0.40
N LEU A 265 29.43 8.68 1.29
CA LEU A 265 28.64 7.86 2.20
C LEU A 265 28.64 8.44 3.62
N ASN A 266 27.48 8.44 4.27
CA ASN A 266 27.41 8.73 5.71
C ASN A 266 27.89 7.51 6.54
N GLU A 267 28.07 7.70 7.84
CA GLU A 267 28.58 6.65 8.75
C GLU A 267 27.81 5.33 8.66
N ARG A 268 26.48 5.39 8.52
CA ARG A 268 25.64 4.19 8.42
C ARG A 268 25.83 3.48 7.08
N GLN A 269 25.90 4.22 5.99
CA GLN A 269 26.14 3.68 4.66
C GLN A 269 27.56 3.11 4.54
N LEU A 270 28.55 3.77 5.14
CA LEU A 270 29.91 3.25 5.26
C LEU A 270 29.93 1.93 6.03
N ARG A 271 29.24 1.85 7.17
CA ARG A 271 29.08 0.60 7.92
C ARG A 271 28.51 -0.51 7.03
N VAL A 272 27.42 -0.24 6.30
CA VAL A 272 26.82 -1.21 5.36
C VAL A 272 27.85 -1.69 4.34
N LYS A 273 28.53 -0.77 3.67
CA LYS A 273 29.54 -1.08 2.66
C LYS A 273 30.69 -1.90 3.25
N SER A 274 31.35 -1.40 4.29
CA SER A 274 32.53 -2.06 4.89
C SER A 274 32.21 -3.48 5.38
N HIS A 275 31.05 -3.68 6.01
CA HIS A 275 30.68 -4.97 6.57
C HIS A 275 30.10 -5.93 5.52
N ALA A 276 29.38 -5.43 4.50
CA ALA A 276 28.98 -6.26 3.36
C ALA A 276 30.20 -6.79 2.61
N LEU A 277 31.18 -5.94 2.31
CA LEU A 277 32.39 -6.32 1.56
C LEU A 277 33.35 -7.20 2.35
N SER A 278 33.45 -7.01 3.68
CA SER A 278 34.33 -7.83 4.51
C SER A 278 33.71 -9.14 4.98
N GLY A 279 32.38 -9.28 4.88
CA GLY A 279 31.64 -10.42 5.41
C GLY A 279 31.67 -10.53 6.94
N ARG A 280 32.06 -9.46 7.66
CA ARG A 280 32.18 -9.45 9.13
C ARG A 280 31.03 -8.71 9.77
N THR A 281 30.54 -9.21 10.90
CA THR A 281 29.53 -8.53 11.71
C THR A 281 30.12 -7.30 12.42
N PHE A 282 29.38 -6.20 12.42
CA PHE A 282 29.56 -5.08 13.33
C PHE A 282 28.72 -5.32 14.58
N PHE A 283 29.32 -5.30 15.77
CA PHE A 283 28.56 -5.29 17.01
C PHE A 283 29.29 -4.52 18.12
N ASP A 284 28.71 -3.39 18.51
CA ASP A 284 29.10 -2.63 19.71
C ASP A 284 28.29 -3.09 20.91
N ALA A 285 28.68 -4.22 21.50
CA ALA A 285 27.99 -4.83 22.63
C ALA A 285 27.98 -3.93 23.88
N ALA A 286 29.10 -3.25 24.17
CA ALA A 286 29.19 -2.37 25.33
C ALA A 286 28.27 -1.15 25.18
N GLY A 287 28.19 -0.57 23.98
CA GLY A 287 27.25 0.50 23.67
C GLY A 287 25.79 0.05 23.76
N ALA A 288 25.45 -1.14 23.23
CA ALA A 288 24.10 -1.68 23.31
C ALA A 288 23.63 -1.91 24.77
N ILE A 289 24.50 -2.48 25.60
CA ILE A 289 24.24 -2.67 27.04
C ILE A 289 24.06 -1.32 27.73
N ALA A 290 24.90 -0.33 27.41
CA ALA A 290 24.81 1.01 27.99
C ALA A 290 23.50 1.71 27.62
N ASP A 291 23.06 1.61 26.36
CA ASP A 291 21.80 2.18 25.89
C ASP A 291 20.59 1.55 26.60
N LEU A 292 20.67 0.26 26.96
CA LEU A 292 19.59 -0.47 27.61
C LEU A 292 19.63 -0.43 29.16
N ALA A 293 20.74 0.01 29.77
CA ALA A 293 20.95 -0.07 31.22
C ALA A 293 19.89 0.69 32.06
N GLY A 294 19.28 1.73 31.50
CA GLY A 294 18.21 2.50 32.15
C GLY A 294 16.86 1.78 32.21
N HIS A 295 16.66 0.74 31.40
CA HIS A 295 15.37 0.09 31.19
C HIS A 295 15.26 -1.22 31.98
N LYS A 296 14.86 -1.10 33.25
CA LYS A 296 14.83 -2.22 34.20
C LYS A 296 13.56 -3.07 34.09
N LEU A 297 13.69 -4.34 34.46
CA LEU A 297 12.58 -5.28 34.57
C LEU A 297 11.60 -4.92 35.72
N PRO A 298 10.30 -5.25 35.62
CA PRO A 298 9.66 -5.95 34.50
C PRO A 298 9.59 -5.06 33.25
N ALA A 299 9.69 -5.70 32.08
CA ALA A 299 9.59 -5.04 30.78
C ALA A 299 8.48 -5.68 29.95
N TYR A 300 7.94 -4.89 29.01
CA TYR A 300 6.90 -5.31 28.08
C TYR A 300 7.44 -5.19 26.66
N PHE A 301 7.00 -6.07 25.76
CA PHE A 301 7.33 -6.06 24.34
C PHE A 301 6.02 -6.09 23.57
N LEU A 302 5.76 -5.06 22.79
CA LEU A 302 4.44 -4.75 22.27
C LEU A 302 4.46 -4.56 20.75
N ASP A 303 3.54 -5.19 20.07
CA ASP A 303 3.33 -5.08 18.62
C ASP A 303 1.83 -5.02 18.30
N PHE A 304 1.47 -4.27 17.24
CA PHE A 304 0.09 -4.03 16.83
C PHE A 304 -0.15 -4.42 15.37
N GLU A 305 -1.31 -5.02 15.12
CA GLU A 305 -1.87 -5.14 13.77
C GLU A 305 -3.08 -4.23 13.60
N THR A 306 -3.15 -3.60 12.44
CA THR A 306 -4.15 -2.59 12.11
C THR A 306 -4.77 -2.83 10.75
N ILE A 307 -6.02 -2.44 10.59
CA ILE A 307 -6.72 -2.42 9.31
C ILE A 307 -7.03 -0.98 8.90
N GLN A 308 -7.13 -0.74 7.61
CA GLN A 308 -7.67 0.50 7.06
C GLN A 308 -8.62 0.18 5.90
N PHE A 309 -9.68 0.96 5.77
CA PHE A 309 -10.64 0.81 4.69
C PHE A 309 -10.72 2.08 3.86
N ALA A 310 -10.73 1.96 2.54
CA ALA A 310 -11.01 3.09 1.65
C ALA A 310 -12.45 3.58 1.85
N VAL A 311 -13.38 2.64 1.94
CA VAL A 311 -14.79 2.87 2.27
C VAL A 311 -15.00 2.44 3.73
N PRO A 312 -15.15 3.37 4.69
CA PRO A 312 -15.24 3.00 6.10
C PRO A 312 -16.50 2.19 6.41
N ILE A 313 -16.36 1.14 7.23
CA ILE A 313 -17.47 0.25 7.63
C ILE A 313 -17.99 0.53 9.04
N TRP A 314 -17.26 1.31 9.84
CA TRP A 314 -17.59 1.61 11.24
C TRP A 314 -17.92 3.08 11.44
N LYS A 315 -19.04 3.37 12.10
CA LYS A 315 -19.47 4.73 12.37
C LYS A 315 -18.39 5.53 13.11
N GLY A 316 -18.13 6.75 12.63
CA GLY A 316 -17.17 7.67 13.24
C GLY A 316 -15.71 7.41 12.84
N THR A 317 -15.45 6.54 11.86
CA THR A 317 -14.13 6.39 11.23
C THR A 317 -14.06 7.09 9.88
N ARG A 318 -12.84 7.35 9.42
CA ARG A 318 -12.55 8.05 8.16
C ARG A 318 -11.91 7.11 7.14
N PRO A 319 -11.98 7.44 5.83
CA PRO A 319 -11.25 6.71 4.82
C PRO A 319 -9.75 6.60 5.12
N TYR A 320 -9.20 5.41 4.91
CA TYR A 320 -7.80 5.06 5.19
C TYR A 320 -7.37 5.31 6.63
N GLN A 321 -8.31 5.46 7.57
CA GLN A 321 -7.98 5.50 8.97
C GLN A 321 -7.48 4.13 9.42
N GLN A 322 -6.34 4.15 10.11
CA GLN A 322 -5.72 2.98 10.70
C GLN A 322 -6.43 2.63 12.00
N ILE A 323 -7.00 1.43 12.06
CA ILE A 323 -7.78 0.92 13.18
C ILE A 323 -7.09 -0.33 13.74
N PRO A 324 -6.61 -0.30 14.98
CA PRO A 324 -5.98 -1.47 15.59
C PRO A 324 -7.04 -2.52 15.93
N PHE A 325 -6.82 -3.74 15.45
CA PHE A 325 -7.71 -4.89 15.69
C PHE A 325 -7.04 -6.00 16.52
N GLN A 326 -5.71 -5.98 16.61
CA GLN A 326 -4.94 -6.99 17.33
C GLN A 326 -3.67 -6.40 17.93
N PHE A 327 -3.30 -6.89 19.13
CA PHE A 327 -1.96 -6.70 19.66
C PHE A 327 -1.43 -7.99 20.28
N SER A 328 -0.12 -8.08 20.33
CA SER A 328 0.62 -9.05 21.14
C SER A 328 1.45 -8.31 22.18
N ALA A 329 1.56 -8.87 23.38
CA ALA A 329 2.35 -8.33 24.48
C ALA A 329 3.08 -9.47 25.23
N HIS A 330 4.41 -9.47 25.15
CA HIS A 330 5.23 -10.29 26.05
C HIS A 330 5.65 -9.47 27.26
N ARG A 331 5.51 -10.04 28.47
CA ARG A 331 5.96 -9.45 29.72
C ARG A 331 7.11 -10.28 30.29
N LEU A 332 8.28 -9.67 30.39
CA LEU A 332 9.43 -10.25 31.06
C LEU A 332 9.49 -9.75 32.51
N SER A 333 9.29 -10.65 33.45
CA SER A 333 9.34 -10.34 34.89
C SER A 333 10.76 -10.18 35.41
N ARG A 334 10.92 -9.63 36.62
CA ARG A 334 12.23 -9.49 37.30
C ARG A 334 12.93 -10.82 37.58
N THR A 335 12.18 -11.92 37.62
CA THR A 335 12.72 -13.26 37.86
C THR A 335 13.05 -13.99 36.56
N GLY A 336 12.98 -13.32 35.41
CA GLY A 336 13.23 -13.92 34.10
C GLY A 336 12.03 -14.70 33.52
N LYS A 337 10.89 -14.79 34.23
CA LYS A 337 9.69 -15.44 33.70
C LYS A 337 9.08 -14.60 32.58
N LEU A 338 8.90 -15.19 31.41
CA LEU A 338 8.20 -14.62 30.26
C LEU A 338 6.72 -15.04 30.28
N GLU A 339 5.83 -14.07 30.12
CA GLU A 339 4.39 -14.29 30.02
C GLU A 339 3.88 -13.62 28.74
N HIS A 340 2.96 -14.27 28.03
CA HIS A 340 2.36 -13.73 26.82
C HIS A 340 0.88 -13.40 27.04
N GLN A 341 0.46 -12.28 26.48
CA GLN A 341 -0.93 -11.86 26.39
C GLN A 341 -1.20 -11.29 25.00
N ALA A 342 -2.37 -11.56 24.45
CA ALA A 342 -2.81 -11.00 23.19
C ALA A 342 -4.26 -10.49 23.26
N PHE A 343 -4.60 -9.65 22.30
CA PHE A 343 -5.98 -9.27 21.99
C PHE A 343 -6.18 -9.43 20.49
N LEU A 344 -7.31 -9.99 20.08
CA LEU A 344 -7.74 -10.08 18.69
C LEU A 344 -9.27 -9.96 18.67
N ASP A 345 -9.80 -9.11 17.80
CA ASP A 345 -11.24 -8.96 17.61
C ASP A 345 -11.63 -9.08 16.14
N VAL A 346 -12.11 -10.27 15.78
CA VAL A 346 -12.63 -10.61 14.45
C VAL A 346 -14.17 -10.63 14.42
N SER A 347 -14.86 -10.00 15.36
CA SER A 347 -16.32 -10.01 15.43
C SER A 347 -17.00 -9.36 14.21
N GLY A 348 -16.32 -8.38 13.60
CA GLY A 348 -16.85 -7.48 12.58
C GLY A 348 -17.36 -6.14 13.14
N ASP A 349 -17.49 -6.03 14.46
CA ASP A 349 -17.73 -4.76 15.14
C ASP A 349 -16.44 -3.91 15.19
N ASP A 350 -16.55 -2.64 15.57
CA ASP A 350 -15.40 -1.75 15.71
C ASP A 350 -14.53 -2.19 16.92
N PRO A 351 -13.30 -2.69 16.68
CA PRO A 351 -12.50 -3.30 17.74
C PRO A 351 -11.86 -2.25 18.66
N SER A 352 -11.83 -0.97 18.26
CA SER A 352 -10.92 0.03 18.83
C SER A 352 -11.09 0.24 20.33
N ARG A 353 -12.34 0.18 20.83
CA ARG A 353 -12.60 0.40 22.26
C ARG A 353 -12.16 -0.80 23.10
N ALA A 354 -12.50 -2.01 22.65
CA ALA A 354 -12.13 -3.25 23.33
C ALA A 354 -10.61 -3.42 23.30
N PHE A 355 -9.99 -3.14 22.15
CA PHE A 355 -8.54 -3.05 21.97
C PHE A 355 -7.90 -2.11 23.00
N ALA A 356 -8.37 -0.87 23.11
CA ALA A 356 -7.81 0.12 24.03
C ALA A 356 -7.90 -0.33 25.50
N GLN A 357 -9.02 -0.95 25.89
CA GLN A 357 -9.21 -1.46 27.25
C GLN A 357 -8.28 -2.65 27.54
N ALA A 358 -8.16 -3.58 26.59
CA ALA A 358 -7.27 -4.72 26.71
C ALA A 358 -5.79 -4.30 26.75
N LEU A 359 -5.41 -3.28 25.97
CA LEU A 359 -4.06 -2.73 25.95
C LEU A 359 -3.68 -2.12 27.31
N ILE A 360 -4.60 -1.34 27.91
CA ILE A 360 -4.41 -0.77 29.27
C ILE A 360 -4.20 -1.89 30.29
N ALA A 361 -4.99 -2.95 30.22
CA ALA A 361 -4.86 -4.09 31.13
C ALA A 361 -3.53 -4.85 30.92
N GLY A 362 -3.09 -5.01 29.67
CA GLY A 362 -1.92 -5.83 29.33
C GLY A 362 -0.56 -5.15 29.56
N CYS A 363 -0.46 -3.83 29.41
CA CYS A 363 0.83 -3.13 29.54
C CYS A 363 1.17 -2.68 30.98
N GLY A 364 0.28 -2.93 31.95
CA GLY A 364 0.46 -2.53 33.35
C GLY A 364 0.75 -1.03 33.55
N GLU A 365 1.25 -0.68 34.73
CA GLU A 365 1.45 0.72 35.15
C GLU A 365 2.93 1.14 35.24
N CYS A 366 3.88 0.21 35.12
CA CYS A 366 5.31 0.49 35.32
C CYS A 366 6.20 -0.34 34.38
N GLY A 367 7.47 0.06 34.26
CA GLY A 367 8.45 -0.61 33.41
C GLY A 367 8.45 -0.12 31.95
N PRO A 368 9.53 -0.35 31.20
CA PRO A 368 9.62 0.03 29.79
C PRO A 368 8.67 -0.82 28.93
N VAL A 369 8.15 -0.21 27.86
CA VAL A 369 7.40 -0.89 26.80
C VAL A 369 8.25 -0.85 25.53
N PHE A 370 8.99 -1.93 25.29
CA PHE A 370 9.78 -2.08 24.08
C PHE A 370 8.88 -2.31 22.88
N VAL A 371 9.19 -1.61 21.80
CA VAL A 371 8.60 -1.76 20.48
C VAL A 371 9.73 -1.71 19.45
N TYR A 372 9.43 -2.02 18.20
CA TYR A 372 10.41 -1.96 17.11
C TYR A 372 9.87 -1.07 16.00
N ASN A 373 10.40 0.16 15.87
CA ASN A 373 9.85 1.26 15.05
C ASN A 373 8.68 2.00 15.71
N ALA A 374 8.94 2.59 16.88
CA ALA A 374 7.97 3.15 17.83
C ALA A 374 7.02 4.22 17.27
N GLY A 375 7.36 4.83 16.12
CA GLY A 375 6.52 5.84 15.50
C GLY A 375 5.10 5.33 15.21
N PHE A 376 4.95 4.05 14.88
CA PHE A 376 3.67 3.45 14.58
C PHE A 376 2.80 3.28 15.84
N GLU A 377 3.27 2.53 16.84
CA GLU A 377 2.52 2.24 18.08
C GLU A 377 2.22 3.52 18.84
N THR A 378 3.18 4.45 18.92
CA THR A 378 3.00 5.76 19.56
C THR A 378 1.87 6.55 18.92
N THR A 379 1.76 6.50 17.59
CA THR A 379 0.70 7.20 16.83
C THR A 379 -0.64 6.52 17.06
N ARG A 380 -0.71 5.18 16.97
CA ARG A 380 -1.95 4.42 17.22
C ARG A 380 -2.48 4.63 18.63
N ILE A 381 -1.63 4.63 19.66
CA ILE A 381 -2.04 4.90 21.04
C ILE A 381 -2.58 6.32 21.21
N ARG A 382 -1.94 7.32 20.56
CA ARG A 382 -2.43 8.71 20.59
C ARG A 382 -3.80 8.84 19.95
N GLU A 383 -4.00 8.24 18.77
CA GLU A 383 -5.28 8.27 18.07
C GLU A 383 -6.39 7.59 18.89
N LEU A 384 -6.09 6.48 19.58
CA LEU A 384 -7.03 5.85 20.52
C LEU A 384 -7.35 6.77 21.72
N ALA A 385 -6.35 7.49 22.24
CA ALA A 385 -6.55 8.44 23.33
C ALA A 385 -7.45 9.61 22.91
N ASP A 386 -7.24 10.14 21.70
CA ASP A 386 -8.08 11.20 21.12
C ASP A 386 -9.51 10.70 20.89
N ARG A 387 -9.67 9.46 20.40
CA ARG A 387 -10.96 8.84 20.13
C ARG A 387 -11.74 8.48 21.41
N PHE A 388 -11.04 8.11 22.47
CA PHE A 388 -11.64 7.69 23.75
C PHE A 388 -11.12 8.52 24.93
N PRO A 389 -11.63 9.75 25.14
CA PRO A 389 -11.11 10.68 26.16
C PRO A 389 -11.07 10.11 27.59
N ARG A 390 -11.96 9.17 27.94
CA ARG A 390 -11.97 8.51 29.25
C ARG A 390 -10.82 7.53 29.46
N LEU A 391 -10.19 7.04 28.39
CA LEU A 391 -9.06 6.12 28.41
C LEU A 391 -7.72 6.85 28.15
N ALA A 392 -7.78 8.13 27.75
CA ALA A 392 -6.63 8.90 27.28
C ALA A 392 -5.47 8.91 28.27
N THR A 393 -5.71 9.22 29.55
CA THR A 393 -4.64 9.27 30.56
C THR A 393 -3.86 7.96 30.66
N SER A 394 -4.55 6.82 30.70
CA SER A 394 -3.91 5.50 30.80
C SER A 394 -3.18 5.11 29.51
N LEU A 395 -3.76 5.40 28.34
CA LEU A 395 -3.12 5.17 27.04
C LEU A 395 -1.85 6.00 26.88
N LEU A 396 -1.91 7.30 27.21
CA LEU A 396 -0.75 8.19 27.13
C LEU A 396 0.34 7.78 28.13
N ALA A 397 -0.02 7.25 29.29
CA ALA A 397 0.96 6.69 30.24
C ALA A 397 1.68 5.43 29.72
N ILE A 398 1.06 4.64 28.84
CA ILE A 398 1.75 3.54 28.13
C ILE A 398 2.72 4.13 27.12
N ARG A 399 2.25 5.07 26.30
CA ARG A 399 3.04 5.75 25.28
C ARG A 399 4.30 6.39 25.87
N ASP A 400 4.20 7.04 27.01
CA ASP A 400 5.33 7.73 27.66
C ASP A 400 6.40 6.76 28.20
N ARG A 401 6.10 5.45 28.27
CA ARG A 401 7.04 4.38 28.64
C ARG A 401 7.63 3.64 27.43
N ILE A 402 7.25 4.02 26.21
CA ILE A 402 7.73 3.35 25.00
C ILE A 402 9.24 3.56 24.81
N VAL A 403 9.94 2.47 24.49
CA VAL A 403 11.36 2.44 24.16
C VAL A 403 11.52 1.75 22.81
N ASP A 404 12.13 2.42 21.84
CA ASP A 404 12.33 1.86 20.50
C ASP A 404 13.65 1.09 20.41
N LEU A 405 13.59 -0.19 20.05
CA LEU A 405 14.77 -1.02 19.81
C LEU A 405 15.44 -0.76 18.45
N LEU A 406 14.71 -0.19 17.47
CA LEU A 406 15.24 0.01 16.12
C LEU A 406 16.46 0.97 16.08
N PRO A 407 16.45 2.14 16.75
CA PRO A 407 17.63 3.00 16.80
C PRO A 407 18.85 2.31 17.42
N ILE A 408 18.65 1.54 18.50
CA ILE A 408 19.74 0.81 19.17
C ILE A 408 20.31 -0.24 18.19
N ALA A 409 19.46 -1.02 17.52
CA ALA A 409 19.90 -1.98 16.51
C ALA A 409 20.66 -1.28 15.36
N GLN A 410 20.15 -0.15 14.87
CA GLN A 410 20.79 0.63 13.80
C GLN A 410 22.19 1.11 14.16
N ASP A 411 22.38 1.54 15.40
CA ASP A 411 23.62 2.18 15.84
C ASP A 411 24.64 1.17 16.37
N ARG A 412 24.17 0.03 16.91
CA ARG A 412 25.02 -0.95 17.61
C ARG A 412 25.28 -2.23 16.84
N TYR A 413 24.45 -2.60 15.85
CA TYR A 413 24.56 -3.92 15.20
C TYR A 413 24.39 -3.84 13.69
N TYR A 414 25.21 -4.59 12.95
CA TYR A 414 24.99 -4.85 11.53
C TYR A 414 25.62 -6.18 11.10
N HIS A 415 24.81 -7.08 10.57
CA HIS A 415 25.25 -8.31 9.93
C HIS A 415 25.16 -8.18 8.39
N PRO A 416 26.10 -8.76 7.60
CA PRO A 416 26.06 -8.68 6.13
C PRO A 416 24.74 -9.15 5.50
N SER A 417 24.08 -10.16 6.09
CA SER A 417 22.78 -10.67 5.61
C SER A 417 21.63 -9.67 5.73
N GLN A 418 21.80 -8.59 6.49
CA GLN A 418 20.80 -7.52 6.60
C GLN A 418 20.63 -6.75 5.29
N GLN A 419 21.66 -6.73 4.42
CA GLN A 419 21.60 -6.08 3.12
C GLN A 419 21.10 -4.62 3.22
N GLY A 420 21.60 -3.89 4.23
CA GLY A 420 21.22 -2.51 4.47
C GLY A 420 19.90 -2.25 5.19
N SER A 421 19.12 -3.29 5.51
CA SER A 421 17.86 -3.17 6.21
C SER A 421 18.00 -3.49 7.69
N TRP A 422 17.32 -2.71 8.53
CA TRP A 422 17.15 -2.98 9.95
C TRP A 422 15.69 -3.30 10.27
N SER A 423 14.89 -3.79 9.33
CA SER A 423 13.61 -4.39 9.73
C SER A 423 13.87 -5.60 10.63
N ILE A 424 12.99 -5.88 11.58
CA ILE A 424 13.18 -7.00 12.52
C ILE A 424 13.38 -8.32 11.76
N LYS A 425 12.64 -8.53 10.66
CA LYS A 425 12.75 -9.69 9.77
C LYS A 425 14.13 -9.85 9.10
N ARG A 426 14.91 -8.77 8.96
CA ARG A 426 16.27 -8.78 8.38
C ARG A 426 17.37 -8.89 9.43
N VAL A 427 17.11 -8.41 10.65
CA VAL A 427 18.03 -8.50 11.79
C VAL A 427 17.94 -9.88 12.44
N LEU A 428 16.73 -10.38 12.65
CA LEU A 428 16.45 -11.56 13.46
C LEU A 428 17.19 -12.82 13.00
N PRO A 429 17.28 -13.17 11.70
CA PRO A 429 17.96 -14.40 11.30
C PRO A 429 19.44 -14.47 11.72
N ALA A 430 20.10 -13.32 11.91
CA ALA A 430 21.49 -13.26 12.36
C ALA A 430 21.63 -13.27 13.90
N VAL A 431 20.56 -12.94 14.63
CA VAL A 431 20.54 -12.84 16.10
C VAL A 431 19.90 -14.07 16.76
N ALA A 432 18.82 -14.57 16.18
CA ALA A 432 18.03 -15.71 16.63
C ALA A 432 17.61 -16.55 15.40
N PRO A 433 18.52 -17.33 14.81
CA PRO A 433 18.26 -18.11 13.58
C PRO A 433 17.19 -19.20 13.76
N ASP A 434 16.86 -19.54 15.01
CA ASP A 434 15.79 -20.47 15.36
C ASP A 434 14.39 -19.87 15.15
N LEU A 435 14.26 -18.54 15.09
CA LEU A 435 12.99 -17.86 14.82
C LEU A 435 12.82 -17.56 13.33
N ARG A 436 11.76 -18.13 12.76
CA ARG A 436 11.54 -18.19 11.31
C ARG A 436 10.11 -17.83 10.95
N TYR A 437 9.93 -16.67 10.32
CA TYR A 437 8.63 -16.21 9.80
C TYR A 437 8.14 -17.07 8.64
N ASP A 438 9.05 -17.66 7.85
CA ASP A 438 8.73 -18.55 6.74
C ASP A 438 8.24 -19.93 7.18
N ALA A 439 8.25 -20.21 8.49
CA ALA A 439 7.60 -21.37 9.09
C ALA A 439 6.13 -21.12 9.46
N LEU A 440 5.65 -19.87 9.38
CA LEU A 440 4.24 -19.55 9.52
C LEU A 440 3.49 -19.88 8.23
N ASP A 441 2.25 -20.33 8.34
CA ASP A 441 1.47 -20.79 7.18
C ASP A 441 1.11 -19.63 6.23
N GLU A 442 -0.01 -18.94 6.50
CA GLU A 442 -0.61 -17.99 5.54
C GLU A 442 -0.32 -16.52 5.88
N VAL A 443 -0.13 -16.18 7.16
CA VAL A 443 0.11 -14.81 7.61
C VAL A 443 1.58 -14.63 7.97
N GLN A 444 2.31 -13.95 7.10
CA GLN A 444 3.77 -13.77 7.25
C GLN A 444 4.19 -12.29 7.25
N ASP A 445 3.27 -11.37 6.95
CA ASP A 445 3.47 -9.93 7.03
C ASP A 445 2.17 -9.16 7.32
N GLY A 446 2.29 -7.87 7.65
CA GLY A 446 1.15 -7.02 7.99
C GLY A 446 0.14 -6.84 6.85
N GLY A 447 0.59 -6.91 5.59
CA GLY A 447 -0.32 -6.89 4.43
C GLY A 447 -1.18 -8.15 4.36
N MET A 448 -0.57 -9.31 4.61
CA MET A 448 -1.29 -10.59 4.76
C MET A 448 -2.22 -10.57 5.98
N ALA A 449 -1.79 -10.02 7.10
CA ALA A 449 -2.61 -9.89 8.32
C ALA A 449 -3.87 -9.05 8.07
N MET A 450 -3.75 -7.92 7.36
CA MET A 450 -4.89 -7.10 6.95
C MET A 450 -5.89 -7.88 6.09
N ARG A 451 -5.41 -8.67 5.11
CA ARG A 451 -6.29 -9.47 4.24
C ARG A 451 -6.99 -10.59 4.99
N ALA A 452 -6.25 -11.32 5.81
CA ALA A 452 -6.79 -12.38 6.66
C ALA A 452 -7.85 -11.80 7.61
N TYR A 453 -7.59 -10.63 8.18
CA TYR A 453 -8.56 -9.91 9.00
C TYR A 453 -9.83 -9.55 8.23
N GLN A 454 -9.71 -8.99 7.02
CA GLN A 454 -10.85 -8.68 6.16
C GLN A 454 -11.70 -9.92 5.83
N GLU A 455 -11.05 -11.07 5.59
CA GLU A 455 -11.74 -12.35 5.42
C GLU A 455 -12.45 -12.77 6.71
N ALA A 456 -11.79 -12.69 7.88
CA ALA A 456 -12.34 -13.13 9.16
C ALA A 456 -13.59 -12.36 9.61
N ILE A 457 -13.65 -11.05 9.31
CA ILE A 457 -14.80 -10.20 9.64
C ILE A 457 -15.94 -10.29 8.62
N HIS A 458 -15.70 -10.91 7.46
CA HIS A 458 -16.73 -11.00 6.43
C HIS A 458 -17.87 -11.94 6.89
N PRO A 459 -19.15 -11.52 6.80
CA PRO A 459 -20.28 -12.32 7.32
C PRO A 459 -20.43 -13.70 6.67
N GLY A 460 -19.93 -13.87 5.45
CA GLY A 460 -19.96 -15.14 4.71
C GLY A 460 -18.86 -16.14 5.07
N THR A 461 -17.92 -15.76 5.95
CA THR A 461 -16.77 -16.62 6.28
C THR A 461 -17.19 -17.75 7.22
N ALA A 462 -16.86 -18.98 6.83
CA ALA A 462 -17.22 -20.16 7.61
C ALA A 462 -16.49 -20.17 8.96
N ARG A 463 -17.17 -20.61 10.04
CA ARG A 463 -16.61 -20.65 11.40
C ARG A 463 -15.24 -21.33 11.48
N ALA A 464 -15.07 -22.48 10.82
CA ALA A 464 -13.80 -23.20 10.82
C ALA A 464 -12.66 -22.41 10.16
N ARG A 465 -12.96 -21.66 9.09
CA ARG A 465 -11.99 -20.79 8.43
C ARG A 465 -11.65 -19.58 9.31
N LYS A 466 -12.64 -19.00 9.97
CA LYS A 466 -12.43 -17.92 10.94
C LYS A 466 -11.52 -18.34 12.10
N GLU A 467 -11.76 -19.51 12.69
CA GLU A 467 -10.89 -20.09 13.75
C GLU A 467 -9.45 -20.31 13.27
N GLN A 468 -9.28 -20.76 12.01
CA GLN A 468 -7.95 -20.91 11.40
C GLN A 468 -7.24 -19.55 11.27
N ILE A 469 -7.93 -18.53 10.75
CA ILE A 469 -7.38 -17.18 10.59
C ILE A 469 -7.03 -16.58 11.95
N GLU A 470 -7.89 -16.75 12.96
CA GLU A 470 -7.61 -16.29 14.32
C GLU A 470 -6.29 -16.85 14.86
N GLN A 471 -6.07 -18.16 14.69
CA GLN A 471 -4.82 -18.80 15.11
C GLN A 471 -3.61 -18.25 14.33
N GLN A 472 -3.73 -18.13 13.00
CA GLN A 472 -2.65 -17.61 12.15
C GLN A 472 -2.26 -16.17 12.51
N LEU A 473 -3.25 -15.31 12.78
CA LEU A 473 -3.03 -13.94 13.23
C LEU A 473 -2.33 -13.90 14.60
N LEU A 474 -2.79 -14.73 15.56
CA LEU A 474 -2.21 -14.80 16.90
C LEU A 474 -0.75 -15.28 16.87
N ASP A 475 -0.45 -16.31 16.07
CA ASP A 475 0.90 -16.87 15.94
C ASP A 475 1.87 -15.87 15.31
N TYR A 476 1.44 -15.16 14.26
CA TYR A 476 2.23 -14.13 13.59
C TYR A 476 2.59 -12.97 14.53
N CYS A 477 1.59 -12.31 15.14
CA CYS A 477 1.83 -11.18 16.03
C CYS A 477 2.55 -11.62 17.33
N GLY A 478 2.30 -12.85 17.79
CA GLY A 478 3.06 -13.49 18.86
C GLY A 478 4.55 -13.58 18.54
N LEU A 479 4.89 -14.05 17.33
CA LEU A 479 6.27 -14.15 16.85
C LEU A 479 6.96 -12.78 16.77
N ASP A 480 6.27 -11.72 16.32
CA ASP A 480 6.85 -10.36 16.25
C ASP A 480 7.33 -9.88 17.63
N THR A 481 6.49 -10.04 18.65
CA THR A 481 6.89 -9.69 20.02
C THR A 481 7.94 -10.61 20.62
N PHE A 482 7.92 -11.91 20.31
CA PHE A 482 8.96 -12.83 20.78
C PHE A 482 10.32 -12.55 20.10
N ALA A 483 10.31 -12.18 18.83
CA ALA A 483 11.47 -11.70 18.12
C ALA A 483 12.07 -10.45 18.78
N MET A 484 11.23 -9.52 19.24
CA MET A 484 11.70 -8.36 20.02
C MET A 484 12.32 -8.75 21.36
N VAL A 485 11.74 -9.72 22.07
CA VAL A 485 12.32 -10.27 23.31
C VAL A 485 13.73 -10.82 23.05
N ARG A 486 13.90 -11.63 22.01
CA ARG A 486 15.18 -12.24 21.64
C ARG A 486 16.21 -11.22 21.17
N LEU A 487 15.78 -10.20 20.42
CA LEU A 487 16.65 -9.11 20.02
C LEU A 487 17.09 -8.27 21.22
N TRP A 488 16.17 -7.93 22.13
CA TRP A 488 16.52 -7.24 23.37
C TRP A 488 17.49 -8.07 24.22
N GLN A 489 17.26 -9.37 24.36
CA GLN A 489 18.13 -10.27 25.11
C GLN A 489 19.57 -10.23 24.57
N PHE A 490 19.70 -10.27 23.23
CA PHE A 490 21.00 -10.17 22.55
C PHE A 490 21.68 -8.81 22.78
N LEU A 491 20.95 -7.71 22.61
CA LEU A 491 21.49 -6.36 22.78
C LEU A 491 21.81 -6.02 24.25
N ALA A 492 21.03 -6.54 25.20
CA ALA A 492 21.23 -6.35 26.63
C ALA A 492 22.32 -7.26 27.23
N GLY A 493 22.83 -8.24 26.46
CA GLY A 493 23.83 -9.20 26.93
C GLY A 493 23.30 -10.20 27.98
N CYS A 494 21.98 -10.40 28.06
CA CYS A 494 21.33 -11.28 29.04
C CYS A 494 21.18 -12.73 28.52
N HIS A 495 22.29 -13.32 28.08
CA HIS A 495 22.31 -14.67 27.47
C HIS A 495 22.02 -15.81 28.47
N ASP A 496 21.97 -15.50 29.76
CA ASP A 496 21.69 -16.40 30.87
C ASP A 496 20.19 -16.66 31.10
N LEU A 497 19.32 -15.85 30.48
CA LEU A 497 17.87 -16.10 30.51
C LEU A 497 17.51 -17.21 29.52
N GLU A 498 17.03 -18.35 30.04
CA GLU A 498 16.39 -19.38 29.22
C GLU A 498 14.96 -18.93 28.88
N LEU A 499 14.75 -18.48 27.63
CA LEU A 499 13.50 -17.89 27.13
C LEU A 499 12.86 -18.72 26.03
#